data_AF-A0A7S0W3S7-F1
#
_entry.id   AF-A0A7S0W3S7-F1
#
_cell.length_a   1.000
_cell.length_b   1.000
_cell.length_c   1.000
_cell.angle_alpha   90.00
_cell.angle_beta   90.00
_cell.angle_gamma   90.00
#
_symmetry.space_group_name_H-M   'P 1'
#
loop_
_entity.id
_entity.type
_entity.pdbx_description
1 polymer ?
#
loop_
_entity_poly.entity_id
_entity_poly.type
_entity_poly.pdbx_seq_one_letter_code
_entity_poly.pdbx_strand_id
1 'polypeptide(L)'
;LVVVRITQGAGRRGLVSGLSYEFFDAVSLQGVKPSQGATRGGTRVSVIGFGFSGSELQCRFGRTAVSGEQARLLTSTLLSCVAPAVEGAGGVTVEVSANGGADFTSSNLQFVYGAMANGGADF
;
A
#
# COMPACT_ATOMS: atom_id res chain seq x y z
N LEU A 1 23.16 2.95 6.89
CA LEU A 1 24.16 1.85 6.91
C LEU A 1 24.20 1.28 8.32
N VAL A 2 23.45 0.21 8.59
CA VAL A 2 23.43 -0.42 9.92
C VAL A 2 24.44 -1.55 9.93
N VAL A 3 25.47 -1.42 10.77
CA VAL A 3 26.43 -2.50 11.02
C VAL A 3 25.88 -3.34 12.17
N VAL A 4 25.27 -4.49 11.86
CA VAL A 4 24.87 -5.46 12.88
C VAL A 4 26.12 -6.22 13.33
N ARG A 5 26.63 -5.90 14.53
CA ARG A 5 27.70 -6.68 15.15
C ARG A 5 27.09 -7.81 15.95
N ILE A 6 27.25 -9.04 15.46
CA ILE A 6 26.95 -10.23 16.25
C ILE A 6 28.21 -10.58 17.04
N THR A 7 28.30 -10.17 18.30
CA THR A 7 29.31 -10.69 19.22
C THR A 7 28.80 -12.00 19.82
N GLN A 8 29.22 -13.15 19.27
CA GLN A 8 29.07 -14.42 19.97
C GLN A 8 30.31 -14.70 20.83
N GLY A 9 30.09 -14.95 22.12
CA GLY A 9 31.08 -15.55 23.00
C GLY A 9 31.50 -16.92 22.47
N ALA A 10 32.79 -17.23 22.62
CA ALA A 10 33.47 -18.37 22.01
C ALA A 10 32.75 -19.73 22.19
N GLY A 11 32.53 -20.47 21.10
CA GLY A 11 32.19 -21.90 21.15
C GLY A 11 31.35 -22.45 19.99
N ARG A 12 32.00 -22.75 18.85
CA ARG A 12 31.66 -23.72 17.78
C ARG A 12 30.19 -24.00 17.37
N ARG A 13 29.99 -23.90 16.04
CA ARG A 13 28.78 -24.08 15.19
C ARG A 13 27.84 -22.89 15.15
N GLY A 14 28.28 -21.86 14.42
CA GLY A 14 27.37 -20.83 13.91
C GLY A 14 26.43 -21.44 12.88
N LEU A 15 25.19 -21.70 13.26
CA LEU A 15 24.09 -21.64 12.30
C LEU A 15 23.94 -20.17 11.93
N VAL A 16 24.69 -19.71 10.93
CA VAL A 16 24.39 -18.45 10.25
C VAL A 16 23.11 -18.69 9.47
N SER A 17 21.96 -18.54 10.13
CA SER A 17 20.73 -18.27 9.39
C SER A 17 21.00 -16.95 8.68
N GLY A 18 21.27 -17.01 7.39
CA GLY A 18 21.51 -15.83 6.57
C GLY A 18 20.27 -14.96 6.62
N LEU A 19 20.29 -13.93 7.48
CA LEU A 19 19.28 -12.89 7.45
C LEU A 19 19.63 -11.97 6.28
N SER A 20 18.88 -12.10 5.19
CA SER A 20 18.91 -11.12 4.10
C SER A 20 18.08 -9.90 4.52
N TYR A 21 18.67 -8.72 4.38
CA TYR A 21 17.97 -7.45 4.56
C TYR A 21 17.88 -6.76 3.21
N GLU A 22 16.68 -6.30 2.87
CA GLU A 22 16.41 -5.53 1.66
C GLU A 22 16.11 -4.07 2.05
N PHE A 23 16.77 -3.13 1.37
CA PHE A 23 16.53 -1.70 1.57
C PHE A 23 15.55 -1.22 0.52
N PHE A 24 14.42 -0.68 0.97
CA PHE A 24 13.43 -0.02 0.11
C PHE A 24 13.61 1.50 0.21
N ASP A 25 13.44 2.20 -0.93
CA ASP A 25 13.32 3.65 -0.92
C ASP A 25 12.10 4.06 -0.09
N ALA A 26 12.21 5.20 0.60
CA ALA A 26 11.08 5.74 1.35
C ALA A 26 9.96 6.14 0.38
N VAL A 27 8.82 5.44 0.48
CA VAL A 27 7.64 5.75 -0.33
C VAL A 27 7.05 7.09 0.12
N SER A 28 6.82 7.99 -0.83
CA SER A 28 6.14 9.27 -0.57
C SER A 28 4.94 9.40 -1.50
N LEU A 29 3.75 9.57 -0.92
CA LEU A 29 2.52 9.76 -1.69
C LEU A 29 2.25 11.26 -1.94
N GLN A 30 1.78 11.59 -3.13
CA GLN A 30 1.46 12.94 -3.58
C GLN A 30 -0.03 13.12 -3.89
N GLY A 31 -0.73 12.06 -4.27
CA GLY A 31 -2.16 12.15 -4.54
C GLY A 31 -2.82 10.83 -4.88
N VAL A 32 -4.15 10.83 -4.83
CA VAL A 32 -5.01 9.71 -5.22
C VAL A 32 -6.12 10.18 -6.17
N LYS A 33 -6.32 9.46 -7.28
CA LYS A 33 -7.36 9.79 -8.28
C LYS A 33 -8.04 8.52 -8.85
N PRO A 34 -9.37 8.43 -8.83
CA PRO A 34 -10.30 9.32 -8.14
C PRO A 34 -10.10 9.27 -6.62
N SER A 35 -10.44 10.35 -5.92
CA SER A 35 -10.40 10.44 -4.45
C SER A 35 -11.73 10.00 -3.81
N GLN A 36 -12.58 9.31 -4.56
CA GLN A 36 -13.88 8.83 -4.11
C GLN A 36 -14.34 7.62 -4.93
N GLY A 37 -15.20 6.79 -4.34
CA GLY A 37 -15.78 5.61 -4.98
C GLY A 37 -16.92 5.00 -4.18
N ALA A 38 -17.48 3.91 -4.68
CA ALA A 38 -18.66 3.27 -4.07
C ALA A 38 -18.28 2.37 -2.90
N THR A 39 -19.15 2.28 -1.88
CA THR A 39 -18.99 1.34 -0.76
C THR A 39 -18.92 -0.12 -1.20
N ARG A 40 -19.48 -0.48 -2.36
CA ARG A 40 -19.33 -1.83 -2.94
C ARG A 40 -17.89 -2.17 -3.37
N GLY A 41 -16.97 -1.21 -3.35
CA GLY A 41 -15.58 -1.39 -3.78
C GLY A 41 -15.45 -1.47 -5.30
N GLY A 42 -14.28 -1.90 -5.76
CA GLY A 42 -13.98 -2.09 -7.19
C GLY A 42 -13.51 -0.82 -7.92
N THR A 43 -13.57 0.35 -7.28
CA THR A 43 -13.04 1.58 -7.87
C THR A 43 -11.53 1.47 -8.05
N ARG A 44 -11.04 1.59 -9.29
CA ARG A 44 -9.61 1.63 -9.59
C ARG A 44 -9.07 3.04 -9.33
N VAL A 45 -8.18 3.15 -8.36
CA VAL A 45 -7.54 4.36 -7.89
C VAL A 45 -6.09 4.39 -8.35
N SER A 46 -5.70 5.49 -8.97
CA SER A 46 -4.31 5.83 -9.25
C SER A 46 -3.71 6.51 -8.03
N VAL A 47 -2.72 5.88 -7.42
CA VAL A 47 -1.93 6.43 -6.32
C VAL A 47 -0.63 6.96 -6.92
N ILE A 48 -0.41 8.27 -6.79
CA ILE A 48 0.70 8.99 -7.39
C ILE A 48 1.71 9.30 -6.30
N GLY A 49 2.98 9.07 -6.55
CA GLY A 49 4.03 9.22 -5.56
C GLY A 49 5.43 9.00 -6.11
N PHE A 50 6.35 8.65 -5.20
CA PHE A 50 7.74 8.33 -5.50
C PHE A 50 8.19 7.12 -4.67
N GLY A 51 9.24 6.45 -5.14
CA GLY A 51 9.85 5.33 -4.42
C GLY A 51 9.07 4.02 -4.55
N PHE A 52 8.15 3.91 -5.52
CA PHE A 52 7.47 2.64 -5.75
C PHE A 52 8.42 1.66 -6.45
N SER A 53 8.78 0.59 -5.76
CA SER A 53 9.66 -0.47 -6.26
C SER A 53 9.29 -1.81 -5.63
N GLY A 54 9.81 -2.89 -6.20
CA GLY A 54 9.57 -4.25 -5.72
C GLY A 54 8.22 -4.85 -6.13
N SER A 55 8.01 -6.10 -5.74
CA SER A 55 6.80 -6.88 -6.03
C SER A 55 5.80 -6.94 -4.88
N GLU A 56 6.19 -6.51 -3.68
CA GLU A 56 5.40 -6.64 -2.45
C GLU A 56 4.65 -5.36 -2.08
N LEU A 57 4.20 -4.63 -3.11
CA LEU A 57 3.45 -3.40 -2.93
C LEU A 57 2.02 -3.68 -2.46
N GLN A 58 1.59 -2.93 -1.46
CA GLN A 58 0.22 -2.98 -0.93
C GLN A 58 -0.34 -1.58 -0.79
N CYS A 59 -1.63 -1.43 -1.11
CA CYS A 59 -2.41 -0.25 -0.79
C CYS A 59 -3.30 -0.52 0.40
N ARG A 60 -3.44 0.44 1.31
CA ARG A 60 -4.37 0.35 2.44
C ARG A 60 -5.36 1.50 2.42
N PHE A 61 -6.63 1.15 2.42
CA PHE A 61 -7.77 2.05 2.53
C PHE A 61 -8.31 1.94 3.96
N GLY A 62 -8.00 2.92 4.80
CA GLY A 62 -8.30 2.89 6.23
C GLY A 62 -7.61 1.70 6.91
N ARG A 63 -8.38 0.65 7.23
CA ARG A 63 -7.88 -0.57 7.88
C ARG A 63 -7.71 -1.75 6.93
N THR A 64 -8.17 -1.64 5.68
CA THR A 64 -8.19 -2.75 4.73
C THR A 64 -7.07 -2.62 3.73
N ALA A 65 -6.15 -3.58 3.71
CA ALA A 65 -5.06 -3.65 2.75
C ALA A 65 -5.44 -4.53 1.54
N VAL A 66 -4.93 -4.16 0.36
CA VAL A 66 -5.06 -4.88 -0.90
C VAL A 66 -3.67 -5.07 -1.53
N SER A 67 -3.46 -6.20 -2.19
CA SER A 67 -2.16 -6.61 -2.75
C SER A 67 -2.34 -7.36 -4.07
N GLY A 68 -1.22 -7.73 -4.71
CA GLY A 68 -1.21 -8.52 -5.95
C GLY A 68 -1.94 -7.80 -7.07
N GLU A 69 -2.94 -8.47 -7.67
CA GLU A 69 -3.69 -7.92 -8.81
C GLU A 69 -4.50 -6.66 -8.48
N GLN A 70 -4.77 -6.44 -7.18
CA GLN A 70 -5.48 -5.27 -6.69
C GLN A 70 -4.55 -4.11 -6.35
N ALA A 71 -3.23 -4.29 -6.36
CA ALA A 71 -2.23 -3.24 -6.14
C ALA A 71 -1.05 -3.43 -7.11
N ARG A 72 -1.19 -2.87 -8.30
CA ARG A 72 -0.25 -3.06 -9.42
C ARG A 72 0.66 -1.85 -9.59
N LEU A 73 1.97 -2.09 -9.64
CA LEU A 73 2.96 -1.09 -10.04
C LEU A 73 2.84 -0.83 -11.54
N LEU A 74 2.61 0.43 -11.93
CA LEU A 74 2.60 0.83 -13.34
C LEU A 74 3.93 1.47 -13.73
N THR A 75 4.42 2.39 -12.87
CA THR A 75 5.74 3.03 -12.98
C THR A 75 6.27 3.27 -11.58
N SER A 76 7.54 3.67 -11.45
CA SER A 76 8.14 4.04 -10.15
C SER A 76 7.45 5.21 -9.43
N THR A 77 6.50 5.88 -10.08
CA THR A 77 5.73 7.02 -9.56
C THR A 77 4.22 6.84 -9.62
N LEU A 78 3.74 5.69 -10.13
CA LEU A 78 2.31 5.41 -10.30
C LEU A 78 1.96 3.97 -9.94
N LEU A 79 1.05 3.85 -8.98
CA LEU A 79 0.49 2.58 -8.50
C LEU A 79 -1.02 2.54 -8.79
N SER A 80 -1.52 1.44 -9.31
CA SER A 80 -2.95 1.22 -9.54
C SER A 80 -3.53 0.30 -8.48
N CYS A 81 -4.41 0.84 -7.64
CA CYS A 81 -5.04 0.11 -6.54
C CYS A 81 -6.54 -0.01 -6.70
N VAL A 82 -7.12 -1.12 -6.28
CA VAL A 82 -8.58 -1.33 -6.28
C VAL A 82 -9.09 -1.11 -4.87
N ALA A 83 -9.98 -0.13 -4.71
CA ALA A 83 -10.61 0.15 -3.42
C ALA A 83 -11.46 -1.05 -2.98
N PRO A 84 -11.26 -1.61 -1.78
CA PRO A 84 -12.04 -2.74 -1.28
C PRO A 84 -13.49 -2.33 -0.96
N ALA A 85 -14.38 -3.32 -0.85
CA ALA A 85 -15.74 -3.11 -0.37
C ALA A 85 -15.74 -2.81 1.14
N VAL A 86 -16.65 -1.93 1.56
CA VAL A 86 -16.85 -1.51 2.96
C VAL A 86 -18.34 -1.43 3.27
N GLU A 87 -18.71 -1.63 4.53
CA GLU A 87 -20.12 -1.62 4.96
C GLU A 87 -20.69 -0.20 5.08
N GLY A 88 -19.85 0.79 5.34
CA GLY A 88 -20.25 2.18 5.62
C GLY A 88 -19.63 3.19 4.65
N ALA A 89 -20.39 4.26 4.37
CA ALA A 89 -19.86 5.44 3.70
C ALA A 89 -18.97 6.25 4.66
N GLY A 90 -18.00 6.98 4.12
CA GLY A 90 -17.09 7.82 4.90
C GLY A 90 -15.72 8.02 4.27
N GLY A 91 -14.97 8.97 4.84
CA GLY A 91 -13.58 9.22 4.46
C GLY A 91 -12.63 8.23 5.13
N VAL A 92 -11.69 7.68 4.36
CA VAL A 92 -10.59 6.87 4.85
C VAL A 92 -9.26 7.42 4.34
N THR A 93 -8.17 7.11 5.02
CA THR A 93 -6.82 7.39 4.51
C THR A 93 -6.39 6.34 3.49
N VAL A 94 -5.55 6.73 2.53
CA VAL A 94 -4.88 5.84 1.59
C VAL A 94 -3.40 5.85 1.88
N GLU A 95 -2.85 4.68 2.20
CA GLU A 95 -1.44 4.50 2.50
C GLU A 95 -0.86 3.36 1.68
N VAL A 96 0.47 3.36 1.47
CA VAL A 96 1.17 2.35 0.69
C VAL A 96 2.26 1.70 1.53
N SER A 97 2.46 0.41 1.33
CA SER A 97 3.58 -0.37 1.83
C SER A 97 4.39 -0.89 0.64
N ALA A 98 5.72 -0.86 0.74
CA ALA A 98 6.63 -1.52 -0.21
C ALA A 98 7.26 -2.81 0.34
N ASN A 99 7.01 -3.16 1.61
CA ASN A 99 7.64 -4.29 2.31
C ASN A 99 6.60 -5.32 2.80
N GLY A 100 5.66 -5.70 1.94
CA GLY A 100 4.72 -6.78 2.24
C GLY A 100 3.71 -6.47 3.36
N GLY A 101 3.52 -5.19 3.69
CA GLY A 101 2.55 -4.72 4.68
C GLY A 101 3.12 -4.57 6.09
N ALA A 102 4.45 -4.70 6.26
CA ALA A 102 5.09 -4.48 7.56
C ALA A 102 5.05 -3.00 7.96
N ASP A 103 5.32 -2.09 7.02
CA ASP A 103 5.29 -0.64 7.26
C ASP A 103 4.46 0.06 6.18
N PHE A 104 3.63 1.00 6.61
CA PHE A 104 2.84 1.82 5.71
C PHE A 104 3.23 3.28 5.83
N THR A 105 3.06 4.02 4.74
CA THR A 105 3.17 5.49 4.74
C THR A 105 2.20 6.14 5.73
N SER A 106 2.44 7.43 6.01
CA SER A 106 1.57 8.31 6.81
C SER A 106 1.29 9.61 6.06
N SER A 107 0.80 9.47 4.83
CA SER A 107 0.57 10.59 3.90
C SER A 107 -0.74 11.34 4.17
N ASN A 108 -1.69 10.73 4.88
CA ASN A 108 -3.01 11.29 5.18
C ASN A 108 -3.85 11.65 3.94
N LEU A 109 -3.52 11.08 2.77
CA LEU A 109 -4.33 11.24 1.57
C LEU A 109 -5.70 10.60 1.79
N GLN A 110 -6.77 11.28 1.36
CA GLN A 110 -8.14 10.83 1.62
C GLN A 110 -8.81 10.19 0.40
N PHE A 111 -9.57 9.14 0.68
CA PHE A 111 -10.52 8.54 -0.25
C PHE A 111 -11.89 8.45 0.41
N VAL A 112 -12.93 8.91 -0.30
CA VAL A 112 -14.30 8.94 0.23
C VAL A 112 -15.14 7.83 -0.36
N TYR A 113 -15.64 6.95 0.50
CA TYR A 113 -16.67 5.99 0.14
C TYR A 113 -18.04 6.65 0.18
N GLY A 114 -18.72 6.68 -0.96
CA GLY A 114 -20.12 7.08 -1.09
C GLY A 114 -21.04 5.88 -1.27
N ALA A 115 -22.30 6.02 -0.87
CA ALA A 115 -23.35 5.10 -1.31
C ALA A 115 -23.40 5.12 -2.84
N MET A 116 -23.69 3.97 -3.47
CA MET A 116 -23.84 3.92 -4.92
C MET A 116 -24.88 4.97 -5.35
N ALA A 117 -24.52 5.87 -6.27
CA ALA A 117 -25.54 6.45 -7.13
C ALA A 117 -26.14 5.25 -7.87
N ASN A 118 -27.33 4.81 -7.48
CA ASN A 118 -28.09 3.90 -8.31
C ASN A 118 -28.13 4.57 -9.69
N GLY A 119 -27.60 3.88 -10.71
CA GLY A 119 -27.74 4.32 -12.09
C GLY A 119 -29.22 4.36 -12.43
N GLY A 120 -29.86 5.50 -12.16
CA GLY A 120 -31.01 5.95 -12.91
C GLY A 120 -30.50 6.19 -14.32
N ALA A 121 -30.85 5.27 -15.22
CA ALA A 121 -30.80 5.53 -16.64
C ALA A 121 -31.85 6.63 -16.92
N ASP A 122 -31.41 7.88 -16.91
CA ASP A 122 -32.14 9.00 -17.49
C ASP A 122 -31.40 9.43 -18.76
N PHE A 123 -31.66 8.73 -19.87
CA PHE A 123 -31.62 9.25 -21.24
C PHE A 123 -32.61 8.46 -22.10
#